data_AF-A0A9Q4PY61-F1
#
_entry.id   AF-A0A9Q4PY61-F1
#
_cell.length_a   1.000
_cell.length_b   1.000
_cell.length_c   1.000
_cell.angle_alpha   90.00
_cell.angle_beta   90.00
_cell.angle_gamma   90.00
#
_symmetry.space_group_name_H-M   'P 1'
#
loop_
_entity.id
_entity.type
_entity.pdbx_description
1 polymer ?
#
loop_
_entity_poly.entity_id
_entity_poly.type
_entity_poly.pdbx_seq_one_letter_code
_entity_poly.pdbx_strand_id
1 'polypeptide(L)'
;MTSFHNVTVKDYGKIKRGLKKSFKTIPCLSDDRSVVETFDIISGDSKFPITYFKTKTLQIREESSNNSKKVIEVIRNILDVAS
;
A
#
# COMPACT_ATOMS: atom_id res chain seq x y z
N MET A 1 -8.38 -9.59 1.85
CA MET A 1 -7.62 -8.44 2.41
C MET A 1 -6.19 -8.89 2.60
N THR A 2 -5.22 -8.25 1.95
CA THR A 2 -3.80 -8.64 2.05
C THR A 2 -3.12 -7.82 3.14
N SER A 3 -2.30 -8.47 3.97
CA SER A 3 -1.43 -7.79 4.94
C SER A 3 0.01 -8.20 4.73
N PHE A 4 0.90 -7.22 4.81
CA PHE A 4 2.35 -7.42 4.87
C PHE A 4 2.82 -7.00 6.25
N HIS A 5 3.47 -7.92 6.96
CA HIS A 5 3.99 -7.69 8.31
C HIS A 5 5.47 -7.34 8.27
N ASN A 6 5.97 -6.73 9.35
CA ASN A 6 7.37 -6.31 9.50
C ASN A 6 7.87 -5.33 8.43
N VAL A 7 6.98 -4.56 7.80
CA VAL A 7 7.34 -3.54 6.80
C VAL A 7 8.00 -2.37 7.51
N THR A 8 9.32 -2.26 7.41
CA THR A 8 10.06 -1.16 8.04
C THR A 8 9.68 0.19 7.43
N VAL A 9 9.98 1.29 8.12
CA VAL A 9 9.75 2.64 7.58
C VAL A 9 10.53 2.85 6.26
N LYS A 10 11.72 2.26 6.14
CA LYS A 10 12.53 2.30 4.91
C LYS A 10 11.83 1.55 3.77
N ASP A 11 11.32 0.36 4.04
CA ASP A 11 10.60 -0.44 3.03
C ASP A 11 9.29 0.25 2.62
N TYR A 12 8.56 0.79 3.59
CA TYR A 12 7.37 1.58 3.33
C TYR A 12 7.66 2.79 2.42
N GLY A 13 8.76 3.51 2.67
CA GLY A 13 9.20 4.60 1.80
C GLY A 13 9.47 4.15 0.35
N LYS A 14 10.12 2.99 0.16
CA LYS A 14 10.34 2.39 -1.16
C LYS A 14 9.03 1.99 -1.82
N ILE A 15 8.14 1.31 -1.08
CA ILE A 15 6.81 0.88 -1.54
C ILE A 15 6.00 2.07 -2.01
N LYS A 16 5.86 3.10 -1.17
CA LYS A 16 5.13 4.33 -1.48
C LYS A 16 5.68 4.98 -2.75
N ARG A 17 7.01 5.06 -2.90
CA ARG A 17 7.65 5.61 -4.10
C ARG A 17 7.40 4.74 -5.33
N GLY A 18 7.47 3.42 -5.22
CA GLY A 18 7.20 2.48 -6.30
C GLY A 18 5.76 2.57 -6.79
N LEU A 19 4.81 2.55 -5.86
CA LEU A 19 3.38 2.66 -6.18
C LEU A 19 3.03 4.00 -6.83
N LYS A 20 3.59 5.12 -6.35
CA LYS A 20 3.39 6.44 -6.99
C LYS A 20 3.94 6.54 -8.42
N LYS A 21 4.93 5.71 -8.79
CA LYS A 21 5.43 5.66 -10.17
C LYS A 21 4.49 4.88 -11.09
N SER A 22 3.87 3.82 -10.58
CA SER A 22 3.05 2.90 -11.37
C SER A 22 1.56 3.25 -11.36
N PHE A 23 1.10 4.00 -10.36
CA PHE A 23 -0.31 4.27 -10.13
C PHE A 23 -0.55 5.72 -9.72
N LYS A 24 -1.74 6.22 -10.03
CA LYS A 24 -2.23 7.48 -9.48
C LYS A 24 -2.68 7.24 -8.03
N THR A 25 -2.20 8.08 -7.11
CA THR A 25 -2.48 7.93 -5.67
C THR A 25 -3.11 9.20 -5.09
N ILE A 26 -4.06 9.07 -4.17
CA ILE A 26 -4.63 10.19 -3.42
C ILE A 26 -4.41 9.97 -1.93
N PRO A 27 -3.81 10.92 -1.18
CA PRO A 27 -3.70 10.81 0.26
C PRO A 27 -5.07 10.85 0.94
N CYS A 28 -5.26 10.05 1.98
CA CYS A 28 -6.49 9.98 2.75
C CYS A 28 -6.21 10.40 4.20
N LEU A 29 -7.15 11.12 4.80
CA LEU A 29 -7.12 11.40 6.24
C LEU A 29 -7.69 10.18 6.99
N SER A 30 -7.10 9.87 8.14
CA SER A 30 -7.62 8.87 9.06
C SER A 30 -7.57 9.43 10.48
N ASP A 31 -8.68 9.31 11.21
CA ASP A 31 -8.77 9.72 12.61
C ASP A 31 -8.23 8.63 13.57
N ASP A 32 -7.87 7.46 13.03
CA ASP A 32 -7.27 6.36 13.80
C ASP A 32 -5.82 6.65 14.14
N ARG A 33 -5.54 6.83 15.44
CA ARG A 33 -4.19 7.08 15.97
C ARG A 33 -3.21 5.93 15.76
N SER A 34 -3.68 4.74 15.38
CA SER A 34 -2.85 3.59 15.03
C SER A 34 -2.30 3.68 13.60
N VAL A 35 -2.93 4.48 12.74
CA VAL A 35 -2.55 4.71 11.34
C VAL A 35 -1.40 5.71 11.27
N VAL A 36 -0.40 5.38 10.48
CA VAL A 36 0.68 6.31 10.10
C VAL A 36 0.25 7.08 8.85
N GLU A 37 -0.24 6.36 7.84
CA GLU A 37 -0.71 6.97 6.60
C GLU A 37 -1.68 6.03 5.88
N THR A 38 -2.71 6.60 5.26
CA THR A 38 -3.56 5.93 4.28
C THR A 38 -3.52 6.70 2.97
N PHE A 39 -3.49 6.00 1.85
CA PHE A 39 -3.70 6.59 0.53
C PHE A 39 -4.48 5.63 -0.37
N ASP A 40 -5.31 6.18 -1.23
CA ASP A 40 -6.05 5.44 -2.24
C ASP A 40 -5.19 5.26 -3.49
N ILE A 41 -5.22 4.05 -4.06
CA ILE A 41 -4.82 3.80 -5.45
C ILE A 41 -6.06 4.02 -6.33
N ILE A 42 -5.92 4.86 -7.35
CA ILE A 42 -6.98 5.04 -8.36
C ILE A 42 -6.75 4.05 -9.50
N SER A 43 -7.81 3.34 -9.88
CA SER A 43 -7.78 2.50 -11.07
C SER A 43 -9.10 2.53 -11.82
N GLY A 44 -9.09 3.15 -13.00
CA GLY A 44 -10.31 3.51 -13.71
C GLY A 44 -11.21 4.35 -12.81
N ASP A 45 -12.46 3.91 -12.66
CA ASP A 45 -13.46 4.55 -11.78
C ASP A 45 -13.46 4.00 -10.35
N SER A 46 -12.59 3.02 -10.06
CA SER A 46 -12.46 2.44 -8.73
C SER A 46 -11.31 3.07 -7.94
N LYS A 47 -11.45 3.08 -6.63
CA LYS A 47 -10.39 3.48 -5.70
C LYS A 47 -10.34 2.48 -4.56
N PHE A 48 -9.14 2.09 -4.16
CA PHE A 48 -8.99 1.23 -2.98
C PHE A 48 -7.85 1.71 -2.08
N PRO A 49 -8.05 1.63 -0.75
CA PRO A 49 -7.10 2.16 0.21
C PRO A 49 -5.94 1.21 0.48
N ILE A 50 -4.76 1.79 0.66
CA ILE A 50 -3.58 1.19 1.25
C ILE A 50 -3.28 1.91 2.55
N THR A 51 -3.18 1.17 3.66
CA THR A 51 -2.97 1.74 5.00
C THR A 51 -1.71 1.17 5.62
N TYR A 52 -0.86 2.06 6.14
CA TYR A 52 0.32 1.72 6.90
C TYR A 52 0.11 2.05 8.38
N PHE A 53 0.35 1.07 9.24
CA PHE A 53 0.12 1.17 10.68
C PHE A 53 1.41 1.29 11.46
N LYS A 54 1.31 1.86 12.67
CA LYS A 54 2.43 1.94 13.64
C LYS A 54 3.00 0.58 14.01
N THR A 55 2.21 -0.48 13.87
CA THR A 55 2.61 -1.89 14.07
C THR A 55 3.50 -2.44 12.93
N LYS A 56 3.99 -1.59 12.01
CA LYS A 56 4.76 -1.99 10.82
C LYS A 56 4.00 -2.97 9.93
N THR A 57 2.68 -2.84 9.91
CA THR A 57 1.80 -3.62 9.03
C THR A 57 1.34 -2.71 7.88
N LEU A 58 1.50 -3.18 6.65
CA LEU A 58 0.90 -2.58 5.47
C LEU A 58 -0.30 -3.41 5.06
N GLN A 59 -1.49 -2.80 5.07
CA GLN A 59 -2.73 -3.46 4.68
C GLN A 59 -3.27 -2.91 3.38
N ILE A 60 -3.80 -3.82 2.57
CA ILE A 60 -4.44 -3.50 1.30
C ILE A 60 -5.82 -4.11 1.35
N ARG A 61 -6.83 -3.27 1.16
CA ARG A 61 -8.19 -3.75 0.95
C ARG A 61 -8.25 -4.34 -0.45
N GLU A 62 -8.24 -5.66 -0.54
CA GLU A 62 -8.41 -6.37 -1.80
C GLU A 62 -9.80 -6.06 -2.35
N GLU A 63 -9.84 -5.47 -3.53
CA GLU A 63 -11.00 -5.51 -4.39
C GLU A 63 -10.79 -6.61 -5.44
N SER A 64 -11.88 -7.16 -5.97
CA SER A 64 -11.90 -8.23 -7.00
C SER A 64 -11.26 -7.82 -8.34
N SER A 65 -10.70 -6.63 -8.45
CA SER A 65 -10.09 -6.09 -9.65
C SER A 65 -8.67 -6.63 -9.87
N ASN A 66 -8.26 -6.74 -11.15
CA ASN A 66 -6.89 -7.10 -11.52
C ASN A 66 -5.82 -6.13 -10.99
N ASN A 67 -6.22 -4.94 -10.51
CA ASN A 67 -5.30 -3.89 -10.07
C ASN A 67 -4.77 -4.15 -8.66
N SER A 68 -5.57 -4.76 -7.78
CA SER A 68 -5.11 -5.16 -6.45
C SER A 68 -3.96 -6.17 -6.56
N LYS A 69 -4.04 -7.11 -7.51
CA LYS A 69 -2.96 -8.07 -7.82
C LYS A 69 -1.66 -7.39 -8.25
N LYS A 70 -1.74 -6.42 -9.18
CA LYS A 70 -0.55 -5.66 -9.64
C LYS A 70 0.10 -4.86 -8.51
N VAL A 71 -0.71 -4.25 -7.64
CA VAL A 71 -0.20 -3.54 -6.46
C VAL A 71 0.52 -4.49 -5.51
N ILE A 72 -0.09 -5.64 -5.22
CA ILE A 72 0.51 -6.70 -4.38
C ILE A 72 1.84 -7.18 -4.99
N GLU A 73 1.89 -7.37 -6.31
CA GLU A 73 3.10 -7.78 -7.02
C GLU A 73 4.22 -6.74 -6.92
N VAL A 74 3.91 -5.46 -7.13
CA VAL A 74 4.88 -4.36 -6.94
C VAL A 74 5.43 -4.35 -5.52
N ILE A 75 4.57 -4.55 -4.52
CA ILE A 75 4.99 -4.59 -3.12
C ILE A 75 5.88 -5.79 -2.84
N ARG A 76 5.51 -6.99 -3.31
CA ARG A 76 6.32 -8.20 -3.17
C ARG A 76 7.70 -8.03 -3.80
N ASN A 77 7.77 -7.53 -5.03
CA ASN A 77 9.05 -7.30 -5.70
C ASN A 77 9.96 -6.33 -4.92
N ILE A 78 9.40 -5.30 -4.28
CA ILE A 78 10.17 -4.35 -3.48
C ILE A 78 10.67 -4.99 -2.17
N LEU A 79 9.86 -5.86 -1.56
CA LEU A 79 10.19 -6.56 -0.31
C LEU A 79 11.17 -7.73 -0.55
N ASP A 80 11.01 -8.48 -1.64
CA ASP A 80 11.90 -9.59 -2.01
C ASP A 80 13.31 -9.08 -2.37
N VAL A 81 13.43 -7.90 -2.98
CA VAL A 81 14.73 -7.25 -3.26
C VAL A 81 15.39 -6.69 -1.98
N ALA A 82 14.68 -6.66 -0.85
CA ALA A 82 15.22 -6.21 0.43
C ALA A 82 15.71 -7.35 1.35
N SER A 83 15.62 -8.61 0.90
CA SER A 83 16.10 -9.80 1.61
C SER A 83 17.54 -10.16 1.25
#